data_AF-A0A0P8AKG7-F1
#
_entry.id   AF-A0A0P8AKG7-F1
#
_cell.length_a   1.000
_cell.length_b   1.000
_cell.length_c   1.000
_cell.angle_alpha   90.00
_cell.angle_beta   90.00
_cell.angle_gamma   90.00
#
_symmetry.space_group_name_H-M   'P 1'
#
loop_
_entity.id
_entity.type
_entity.pdbx_description
1 polymer ?
#
loop_
_entity_poly.entity_id
_entity_poly.type
_entity_poly.pdbx_seq_one_letter_code
_entity_poly.pdbx_strand_id
1 'polypeptide(L)'
;MGEHVPPRALVALMALFFSVMTLCALTFWLASLVLPGGVQGVIALIGFGAMTIFGTFHILAAITGILLWHWERHRLRPVMRVSLEAATLYFGLAVLISIFFNYLATTALDGVL
;
A
#
# COMPACT_ATOMS: atom_id res chain seq x y z
N MET A 1 -19.56 -25.72 4.81
CA MET A 1 -18.38 -25.54 3.94
C MET A 1 -17.20 -25.31 4.87
N GLY A 2 -16.11 -26.07 4.75
CA GLY A 2 -14.91 -25.82 5.55
C GLY A 2 -14.25 -24.52 5.10
N GLU A 3 -14.02 -23.59 6.03
CA GLU A 3 -13.29 -22.35 5.74
C GLU A 3 -11.92 -22.71 5.12
N HIS A 4 -11.59 -22.13 3.98
CA HIS A 4 -10.31 -22.38 3.32
C HIS A 4 -9.19 -21.78 4.19
N VAL A 5 -8.44 -22.64 4.88
CA VAL A 5 -7.30 -22.23 5.70
C VAL A 5 -6.09 -22.02 4.78
N PRO A 6 -5.50 -20.81 4.72
CA PRO A 6 -4.36 -20.55 3.86
C PRO A 6 -3.12 -21.34 4.32
N PRO A 7 -2.24 -21.76 3.38
CA PRO A 7 -0.95 -22.35 3.74
C PRO A 7 -0.11 -21.37 4.58
N ARG A 8 0.49 -21.84 5.68
CA ARG A 8 1.28 -21.00 6.60
C ARG A 8 2.46 -20.28 5.91
N ALA A 9 3.10 -20.94 4.95
CA ALA A 9 4.21 -20.36 4.19
C ALA A 9 3.75 -19.15 3.35
N LEU A 10 2.55 -19.23 2.77
CA LEU A 10 1.96 -18.14 2.00
C LEU A 10 1.65 -16.94 2.92
N VAL A 11 1.02 -17.19 4.07
CA VAL A 11 0.74 -16.15 5.08
C VAL A 11 2.03 -15.46 5.52
N ALA A 12 3.11 -16.22 5.77
CA ALA A 12 4.40 -15.66 6.16
C ALA A 12 5.01 -14.78 5.05
N LEU A 13 4.97 -15.23 3.80
CA LEU A 13 5.48 -14.46 2.66
C LEU A 13 4.68 -13.17 2.44
N MET A 14 3.35 -13.24 2.55
CA MET A 14 2.48 -12.07 2.46
C MET A 14 2.75 -11.09 3.60
N ALA A 15 2.91 -11.59 4.82
CA ALA A 15 3.24 -10.75 5.98
C ALA A 15 4.60 -10.06 5.81
N LEU A 16 5.60 -10.77 5.29
CA LEU A 16 6.91 -10.19 4.98
C LEU A 16 6.80 -9.09 3.93
N PHE A 17 6.16 -9.38 2.79
CA PHE A 17 5.95 -8.39 1.72
C PHE A 17 5.20 -7.17 2.22
N PHE A 18 4.09 -7.38 2.93
CA PHE A 18 3.27 -6.30 3.48
C PHE A 18 4.03 -5.44 4.49
N SER A 19 4.86 -6.07 5.33
CA SER A 19 5.71 -5.36 6.29
C SER A 19 6.76 -4.51 5.58
N VAL A 20 7.43 -5.07 4.55
CA VAL A 20 8.41 -4.33 3.73
C VAL A 20 7.75 -3.12 3.06
N MET A 21 6.59 -3.31 2.43
CA MET A 21 5.86 -2.22 1.80
C MET A 21 5.43 -1.15 2.80
N THR A 22 4.97 -1.56 3.98
CA THR A 22 4.60 -0.63 5.07
C THR A 22 5.81 0.20 5.51
N LEU A 23 6.98 -0.43 5.68
CA LEU A 23 8.22 0.27 6.01
C LEU A 23 8.67 1.21 4.90
N CYS A 24 8.55 0.81 3.63
CA CYS A 24 8.82 1.68 2.48
C CYS A 24 7.90 2.90 2.49
N ALA A 25 6.60 2.72 2.71
CA ALA A 25 5.64 3.82 2.80
C ALA A 25 5.94 4.76 3.97
N LEU A 26 6.23 4.21 5.15
CA LEU A 26 6.62 5.00 6.31
C LEU A 26 7.90 5.80 6.01
N THR A 27 8.92 5.16 5.45
CA THR A 27 10.20 5.80 5.09
C THR A 27 9.98 6.89 4.06
N PHE A 28 9.14 6.66 3.04
CA PHE A 28 8.78 7.66 2.04
C PHE A 28 8.17 8.91 2.67
N TRP A 29 7.21 8.74 3.58
CA TRP A 29 6.57 9.87 4.26
C TRP A 29 7.50 10.58 5.22
N LEU A 30 8.30 9.85 6.00
CA LEU A 30 9.31 10.44 6.88
C LEU A 30 10.35 11.23 6.08
N ALA A 31 10.84 10.69 4.97
CA ALA A 31 11.77 11.38 4.08
C ALA A 31 11.12 12.63 3.47
N SER A 32 9.84 12.55 3.07
CA SER A 32 9.09 13.69 2.53
C SER A 32 8.90 14.83 3.54
N LEU A 33 8.99 14.57 4.85
CA LEU A 33 8.92 15.62 5.87
C LEU A 33 10.25 16.35 6.06
N VAL A 34 11.37 15.68 5.78
CA VAL A 34 12.72 16.17 6.10
C VAL A 34 13.44 16.72 4.87
N LEU A 35 13.18 16.17 3.68
CA LEU A 35 13.85 16.59 2.46
C LEU A 35 13.34 17.95 1.93
N PRO A 36 14.24 18.83 1.44
CA PRO A 36 13.83 20.02 0.72
C PRO A 36 12.94 19.67 -0.48
N GLY A 37 11.81 20.37 -0.62
CA GLY A 37 10.82 20.08 -1.68
C GLY A 37 9.85 18.92 -1.36
N GLY A 38 9.94 18.33 -0.17
CA GLY A 38 9.01 17.34 0.34
C GLY A 38 8.88 16.10 -0.54
N VAL A 39 7.65 15.74 -0.92
CA VAL A 39 7.38 14.60 -1.83
C VAL A 39 8.17 14.71 -3.13
N GLN A 40 8.24 15.90 -3.74
CA GLN A 40 8.99 16.09 -4.99
C GLN A 40 10.49 15.88 -4.78
N GLY A 41 11.02 16.24 -3.61
CA GLY A 41 12.41 15.96 -3.23
C GLY A 41 12.70 14.46 -3.14
N VAL A 42 11.78 13.67 -2.58
CA VAL A 42 11.90 12.20 -2.54
C VAL A 42 11.87 11.60 -3.95
N ILE A 43 10.92 12.04 -4.79
CA ILE A 43 10.79 11.55 -6.17
C ILE A 43 12.07 11.85 -6.97
N ALA A 44 12.63 13.06 -6.82
CA ALA A 44 13.88 13.44 -7.47
C ALA A 44 15.07 12.59 -7.00
N LEU A 45 15.09 12.21 -5.71
CA LEU A 45 16.17 11.41 -5.12
C LEU A 45 16.12 9.94 -5.57
N ILE A 46 14.94 9.30 -5.53
CA ILE A 46 14.82 7.85 -5.82
C ILE A 46 14.53 7.56 -7.30
N GLY A 47 14.12 8.58 -8.05
CA GLY A 47 13.80 8.50 -9.46
C GLY A 47 12.38 8.02 -9.76
N PHE A 48 11.88 8.42 -10.93
CA PHE A 48 10.52 8.13 -11.37
C PHE A 48 10.25 6.62 -11.51
N GLY A 49 11.22 5.85 -12.01
CA GLY A 49 11.07 4.39 -12.16
C GLY A 49 10.79 3.68 -10.83
N ALA A 50 11.53 4.06 -9.77
CA ALA A 50 11.31 3.52 -8.43
C ALA A 50 9.94 3.92 -7.87
N MET A 51 9.51 5.17 -8.11
CA MET A 51 8.18 5.63 -7.70
C MET A 51 7.04 4.88 -8.40
N THR A 52 7.19 4.56 -9.69
CA THR A 52 6.21 3.78 -10.44
C THR A 52 6.10 2.35 -9.90
N ILE A 53 7.23 1.70 -9.61
CA ILE A 53 7.25 0.36 -8.98
C ILE A 53 6.58 0.43 -7.61
N PHE A 54 6.97 1.41 -6.79
CA PHE A 54 6.40 1.62 -5.46
C PHE A 54 4.89 1.80 -5.53
N GLY A 55 4.39 2.70 -6.38
CA GLY A 55 2.95 2.91 -6.59
C GLY A 55 2.24 1.64 -7.08
N THR A 56 2.82 0.90 -8.02
CA THR A 56 2.25 -0.36 -8.53
C THR A 56 2.09 -1.40 -7.42
N PHE A 57 3.09 -1.53 -6.55
CA PHE A 57 3.04 -2.47 -5.43
C PHE A 57 2.03 -2.08 -4.33
N HIS A 58 1.45 -0.87 -4.33
CA HIS A 58 0.36 -0.54 -3.39
C HIS A 58 -0.89 -1.39 -3.64
N ILE A 59 -1.17 -1.78 -4.88
CA ILE A 59 -2.31 -2.65 -5.20
C ILE A 59 -2.09 -4.03 -4.57
N LEU A 60 -0.90 -4.60 -4.76
CA LEU A 60 -0.54 -5.88 -4.16
C LEU A 60 -0.53 -5.79 -2.63
N ALA A 61 -0.05 -4.68 -2.06
CA ALA A 61 -0.08 -4.42 -0.63
C ALA A 61 -1.52 -4.33 -0.08
N ALA A 62 -2.43 -3.65 -0.78
CA ALA A 62 -3.83 -3.58 -0.39
C ALA A 62 -4.50 -4.96 -0.39
N ILE A 63 -4.29 -5.76 -1.45
CA ILE A 63 -4.84 -7.12 -1.56
C ILE A 63 -4.27 -8.01 -0.45
N THR A 64 -2.95 -8.03 -0.27
CA THR A 64 -2.30 -8.84 0.77
C THR A 64 -2.73 -8.42 2.17
N GLY A 65 -2.86 -7.11 2.43
CA GLY A 65 -3.38 -6.58 3.70
C GLY A 65 -4.80 -7.05 4.02
N ILE A 66 -5.72 -7.00 3.04
CA ILE A 66 -7.10 -7.50 3.19
C ILE A 66 -7.10 -9.00 3.50
N LEU A 67 -6.32 -9.79 2.78
CA LEU A 67 -6.25 -11.23 2.99
C LEU A 67 -5.64 -11.59 4.35
N LEU A 68 -4.55 -10.92 4.75
CA LEU A 68 -3.94 -11.08 6.07
C LEU A 68 -4.91 -10.68 7.19
N TRP A 69 -5.64 -9.58 7.01
CA TRP A 69 -6.66 -9.14 7.96
C TRP A 69 -7.77 -10.17 8.06
N HIS A 70 -8.29 -10.66 6.93
CA HIS A 70 -9.36 -11.65 6.90
C HIS A 70 -8.95 -12.95 7.62
N TRP A 71 -7.73 -13.45 7.38
CA TRP A 71 -7.28 -14.73 7.91
C TRP A 71 -6.70 -14.68 9.33
N GLU A 72 -5.97 -13.62 9.69
CA GLU A 72 -5.17 -13.60 10.93
C GLU A 72 -5.69 -12.62 11.99
N ARG A 73 -6.62 -11.70 11.70
CA ARG A 73 -7.06 -10.66 12.67
C ARG A 73 -7.50 -11.20 14.04
N HIS A 74 -8.09 -12.39 14.07
CA HIS A 74 -8.60 -13.01 15.30
C HIS A 74 -7.50 -13.62 16.18
N ARG A 75 -6.32 -13.89 15.60
CA ARG A 75 -5.17 -14.49 16.27
C ARG A 75 -4.16 -13.45 16.75
N LEU A 76 -4.21 -12.25 16.19
CA LEU A 76 -3.27 -11.17 16.49
C LEU A 76 -3.57 -10.50 17.83
N ARG A 77 -2.49 -10.06 18.50
CA ARG A 77 -2.60 -9.16 19.66
C ARG A 77 -3.24 -7.84 19.23
N PRO A 78 -3.97 -7.12 20.12
CA PRO A 78 -4.70 -5.92 19.76
C PRO A 78 -3.87 -4.87 19.01
N VAL A 79 -2.65 -4.58 19.46
CA VAL A 79 -1.75 -3.61 18.81
C VAL A 79 -1.41 -4.03 17.38
N MET A 80 -1.06 -5.30 17.17
CA MET A 80 -0.71 -5.81 15.83
C MET A 80 -1.92 -5.80 14.90
N ARG A 81 -3.12 -6.10 15.42
CA ARG A 81 -4.36 -6.04 14.66
C ARG A 81 -4.65 -4.62 14.19
N VAL A 82 -4.55 -3.63 15.09
CA VAL A 82 -4.75 -2.22 14.74
C VAL A 82 -3.73 -1.75 13.71
N SER A 83 -2.45 -2.12 13.87
CA SER A 83 -1.42 -1.79 12.87
C SER A 83 -1.71 -2.40 11.49
N LEU A 84 -2.16 -3.67 11.46
CA LEU A 84 -2.55 -4.34 10.22
C LEU A 84 -3.74 -3.63 9.56
N GLU A 85 -4.77 -3.29 10.34
CA GLU A 85 -5.95 -2.55 9.86
C GLU A 85 -5.58 -1.18 9.31
N ALA A 86 -4.79 -0.40 10.04
CA ALA A 86 -4.35 0.92 9.62
C ALA A 86 -3.51 0.87 8.34
N ALA A 87 -2.54 -0.04 8.25
CA ALA A 87 -1.73 -0.22 7.05
C ALA A 87 -2.58 -0.69 5.85
N THR A 88 -3.53 -1.60 6.09
CA THR A 88 -4.44 -2.10 5.04
C THR A 88 -5.32 -0.97 4.50
N LEU A 89 -5.88 -0.15 5.40
CA LEU A 89 -6.65 1.04 5.04
C LEU A 89 -5.81 2.04 4.26
N TYR A 90 -4.58 2.32 4.71
CA TYR A 90 -3.66 3.21 4.00
C TYR A 90 -3.45 2.77 2.54
N PHE A 91 -3.08 1.51 2.31
CA PHE A 91 -2.84 1.00 0.95
C PHE A 91 -4.12 0.99 0.12
N GLY A 92 -5.25 0.57 0.71
CA GLY A 92 -6.55 0.57 0.02
C GLY A 92 -6.97 1.99 -0.41
N LEU A 93 -6.86 2.97 0.49
CA LEU A 93 -7.18 4.37 0.19
C LEU A 93 -6.24 4.96 -0.86
N ALA A 94 -4.94 4.69 -0.78
CA ALA A 94 -3.98 5.14 -1.78
C ALA A 94 -4.33 4.63 -3.18
N VAL A 95 -4.76 3.37 -3.30
CA VAL A 95 -5.22 2.78 -4.56
C VAL A 95 -6.51 3.44 -5.04
N LEU A 96 -7.50 3.62 -4.17
CA LEU A 96 -8.77 4.27 -4.54
C LEU A 96 -8.55 5.71 -5.02
N ILE A 97 -7.70 6.46 -4.33
CA ILE A 97 -7.31 7.81 -4.72
C ILE A 97 -6.61 7.81 -6.09
N SER A 98 -5.70 6.87 -6.33
CA SER A 98 -5.00 6.73 -7.61
C SER A 98 -5.95 6.40 -8.78
N ILE A 99 -6.93 5.51 -8.56
CA ILE A 99 -7.97 5.19 -9.54
C ILE A 99 -8.84 6.44 -9.81
N PHE A 100 -9.24 7.15 -8.76
CA PHE A 100 -10.04 8.37 -8.89
C PHE A 100 -9.30 9.46 -9.68
N PHE A 101 -8.03 9.71 -9.38
CA PHE A 101 -7.24 10.68 -10.14
C PHE A 101 -6.98 10.25 -11.58
N ASN A 102 -6.77 8.96 -11.85
CA ASN A 102 -6.70 8.45 -13.22
C ASN A 102 -8.00 8.69 -13.96
N TYR A 103 -9.15 8.40 -13.34
CA TYR A 103 -10.46 8.66 -13.92
C TYR A 103 -10.64 10.15 -14.26
N LEU A 104 -10.36 11.05 -13.31
CA LEU A 104 -10.41 12.50 -13.56
C LEU A 104 -9.48 12.94 -14.68
N ALA A 105 -8.26 12.39 -14.74
CA ALA A 105 -7.31 12.69 -15.80
C ALA A 105 -7.83 12.24 -17.18
N THR A 106 -8.39 11.03 -17.27
CA THR A 106 -9.00 10.53 -18.51
C THR A 106 -10.18 11.40 -18.96
N THR A 107 -11.09 11.74 -18.05
CA THR A 107 -12.24 12.61 -18.38
C THR A 107 -11.83 14.02 -18.77
N ALA A 108 -10.80 14.59 -18.13
CA ALA A 108 -10.27 15.89 -18.50
C ALA A 108 -9.62 15.87 -19.89
N LEU A 109 -8.88 14.81 -20.23
CA LEU A 109 -8.29 14.64 -21.56
C LEU A 109 -9.37 14.48 -22.64
N ASP A 110 -10.42 13.69 -22.36
CA ASP A 110 -11.54 13.50 -23.27
C ASP A 110 -12.37 14.78 -23.47
N GLY A 111 -12.42 15.67 -22.48
CA GLY A 111 -13.12 16.96 -22.56
C GLY A 111 -12.30 18.10 -23.20
N VAL A 112 -11.01 17.88 -23.49
CA VAL A 112 -10.10 18.83 -24.16
C VAL A 112 -9.95 18.52 -25.66
N LEU A 113 -10.40 17.34 -26.11
CA LEU A 113 -10.53 16.95 -27.52
C LEU A 113 -11.93 17.29 -28.06
#